data_AF-A0A2W7MFW5-F1
#
_entry.id   AF-A0A2W7MFW5-F1
#
_cell.length_a   1.000
_cell.length_b   1.000
_cell.length_c   1.000
_cell.angle_alpha   90.00
_cell.angle_beta   90.00
_cell.angle_gamma   90.00
#
_symmetry.space_group_name_H-M   'P 1'
#
loop_
_entity.id
_entity.type
_entity.pdbx_description
1 polymer ?
#
loop_
_entity_poly.entity_id
_entity_poly.type
_entity_poly.pdbx_seq_one_letter_code
_entity_poly.pdbx_strand_id
1 'polypeptide(L)'
;MIRMDDYLELIQIRTYKHLEIYENEWNTILEKNNNSNPFIEYAFVYNWWRILGLEQQIEIYAVKEHNRIIAFFPFQFEKKWFGYMVHFLALGDANYMDFIVRKVDKSRAIMYLFDELIKLKKSAVFNLHGLLESTDTPNILSDYLKVRNMKQRYNRIETPYVNLQNMDFEDYMKPRRKMHGMDRREKRLRALGDVSLQIASASVMDKIVKMHKKRWEKKNDTSGFSSERKQVFFRYLAEQKPDKMGVRLSTLLVGDEIIAFTYGFTCRGRYMGYVLGHNSDFDCYGPGRLLIKEKIQRCLVDNFQKLDMSIGYEPYKFDWNTNLDYTRKTIFSTNTIRAKAFRNFLWVKEMLIAKIKKYRFFVLFRRNTIGKLKYLIRNKWEVQVWKSLWKEKIVPFFYEKKEYVIVKLSDSELKKVSNFKEITTQMVLTCTNNRNEMLQKIYNGYIGHYTSTIQDAFWVNKNVIRLEDIELVSNLKKRSVYIRDWKKENLEDIISFVQTQYGVKYIYMHVNRKDFASVVALEYAGFLWEEKLTYSRKLGRAKLEKVVAN
;
A
#
# COMPACT_ATOMS: atom_id res chain seq x y z
N MET A 1 17.83 -6.81 55.43
CA MET A 1 17.83 -6.25 54.06
C MET A 1 16.42 -6.41 53.51
N ILE A 2 15.58 -5.38 53.68
CA ILE A 2 14.17 -5.37 53.23
C ILE A 2 14.19 -5.48 51.70
N ARG A 3 13.39 -6.38 51.10
CA ARG A 3 13.34 -6.50 49.64
C ARG A 3 12.73 -5.21 49.08
N MET A 4 13.38 -4.59 48.09
CA MET A 4 12.85 -3.39 47.42
C MET A 4 11.46 -3.60 46.78
N ASP A 5 10.98 -4.86 46.69
CA ASP A 5 9.68 -5.23 46.14
C ASP A 5 8.53 -5.17 47.16
N ASP A 6 8.79 -5.01 48.46
CA ASP A 6 7.76 -5.05 49.52
C ASP A 6 6.78 -3.86 49.49
N TYR A 7 6.95 -2.92 48.54
CA TYR A 7 6.13 -1.71 48.39
C TYR A 7 5.40 -1.61 47.03
N LEU A 8 5.51 -2.64 46.17
CA LEU A 8 4.84 -2.66 44.88
C LEU A 8 3.54 -3.46 44.95
N GLU A 9 2.47 -2.87 44.44
CA GLU A 9 1.14 -3.46 44.31
C GLU A 9 0.77 -3.60 42.83
N LEU A 10 0.18 -4.75 42.46
CA LEU A 10 -0.31 -5.02 41.12
C LEU A 10 -1.83 -4.80 41.04
N ILE A 11 -2.26 -3.79 40.30
CA ILE A 11 -3.67 -3.51 40.04
C ILE A 11 -4.06 -4.08 38.68
N GLN A 12 -5.20 -4.78 38.64
CA GLN A 12 -5.73 -5.35 37.40
C GLN A 12 -6.93 -4.55 36.86
N ILE A 13 -6.80 -4.05 35.64
CA ILE A 13 -7.80 -3.26 34.93
C ILE A 13 -8.39 -4.13 33.79
N ARG A 14 -9.69 -4.44 33.89
CA ARG A 14 -10.40 -5.34 32.97
C ARG A 14 -11.53 -4.68 32.18
N THR A 15 -11.77 -3.39 32.37
CA THR A 15 -12.76 -2.63 31.62
C THR A 15 -12.18 -1.27 31.24
N TYR A 16 -12.61 -0.73 30.09
CA TYR A 16 -12.21 0.62 29.68
C TYR A 16 -12.70 1.69 30.69
N LYS A 17 -13.85 1.47 31.35
CA LYS A 17 -14.35 2.36 32.41
C LYS A 17 -13.44 2.38 33.65
N HIS A 18 -12.86 1.23 34.03
CA HIS A 18 -11.89 1.20 35.12
C HIS A 18 -10.56 1.85 34.70
N LEU A 19 -10.17 1.73 33.42
CA LEU A 19 -9.01 2.44 32.88
C LEU A 19 -9.16 3.98 32.98
N GLU A 20 -10.39 4.49 32.90
CA GLU A 20 -10.71 5.92 32.94
C GLU A 20 -10.20 6.66 34.17
N ILE A 21 -10.19 5.96 35.30
CA ILE A 21 -9.71 6.51 36.58
C ILE A 21 -8.21 6.86 36.53
N TYR A 22 -7.45 6.23 35.63
CA TYR A 22 -6.00 6.35 35.54
C TYR A 22 -5.50 7.18 34.35
N GLU A 23 -6.40 7.94 33.69
CA GLU A 23 -6.04 8.76 32.53
C GLU A 23 -4.89 9.73 32.83
N ASN A 24 -4.97 10.41 33.98
CA ASN A 24 -3.97 11.42 34.37
C ASN A 24 -2.59 10.80 34.61
N GLU A 25 -2.51 9.68 35.33
CA GLU A 25 -1.26 8.97 35.59
C GLU A 25 -0.66 8.41 34.29
N TRP A 26 -1.51 7.85 33.41
CA TRP A 26 -1.09 7.33 32.10
C TRP A 26 -0.45 8.43 31.26
N ASN A 27 -1.15 9.55 31.09
CA ASN A 27 -0.69 10.69 30.30
C ASN A 27 0.59 11.30 30.92
N THR A 28 0.64 11.45 32.24
CA THR A 28 1.83 11.97 32.95
C THR A 28 3.08 11.13 32.67
N ILE A 29 2.97 9.79 32.65
CA ILE A 29 4.11 8.92 32.34
C ILE A 29 4.58 9.15 30.89
N LEU A 30 3.65 9.19 29.93
CA LEU A 30 3.98 9.37 28.52
C LEU A 30 4.60 10.74 28.22
N GLU A 31 4.09 11.80 28.86
CA GLU A 31 4.63 13.15 28.73
C GLU A 31 6.06 13.23 29.27
N LYS A 32 6.32 12.72 30.48
CA LYS A 32 7.68 12.69 31.05
C LYS A 32 8.66 11.85 30.25
N ASN A 33 8.16 10.85 29.53
CA ASN A 33 8.97 10.03 28.64
C ASN A 33 9.13 10.62 27.23
N ASN A 34 8.53 11.78 26.93
CA ASN A 34 8.46 12.36 25.58
C ASN A 34 7.98 11.35 24.53
N ASN A 35 6.92 10.59 24.84
CA ASN A 35 6.44 9.54 23.96
C ASN A 35 6.04 10.10 22.58
N SER A 36 6.46 9.41 21.51
CA SER A 36 6.04 9.71 20.13
C SER A 36 5.33 8.53 19.46
N ASN A 37 5.01 7.46 20.21
CA ASN A 37 4.23 6.34 19.69
C ASN A 37 2.72 6.60 19.90
N PRO A 38 1.93 6.87 18.83
CA PRO A 38 0.51 7.16 18.96
C PRO A 38 -0.29 5.99 19.55
N PHE A 39 0.18 4.75 19.39
CA PHE A 39 -0.58 3.55 19.77
C PHE A 39 -0.59 3.25 21.27
N ILE A 40 0.26 3.90 22.06
CA ILE A 40 0.26 3.76 23.52
C ILE A 40 -0.31 4.99 24.22
N GLU A 41 -0.69 6.05 23.49
CA GLU A 41 -1.43 7.17 24.08
C GLU A 41 -2.75 6.67 24.65
N TYR A 42 -3.15 7.26 25.77
CA TYR A 42 -4.41 6.92 26.45
C TYR A 42 -5.60 7.01 25.48
N ALA A 43 -5.68 8.10 24.71
CA ALA A 43 -6.74 8.31 23.73
C ALA A 43 -6.83 7.20 22.68
N PHE A 44 -5.71 6.60 22.24
CA PHE A 44 -5.76 5.45 21.34
C PHE A 44 -6.26 4.20 22.06
N VAL A 45 -5.64 3.87 23.19
CA VAL A 45 -5.90 2.62 23.93
C VAL A 45 -7.35 2.56 24.42
N TYR A 46 -7.82 3.63 25.07
CA TYR A 46 -9.18 3.73 25.59
C TYR A 46 -10.22 3.59 24.48
N ASN A 47 -10.07 4.35 23.39
CA ASN A 47 -11.04 4.33 22.30
C ASN A 47 -10.99 3.04 21.49
N TRP A 48 -9.80 2.45 21.31
CA TRP A 48 -9.67 1.14 20.67
C TRP A 48 -10.38 0.08 21.51
N TRP A 49 -10.18 0.06 22.84
CA TRP A 49 -10.85 -0.90 23.72
C TRP A 49 -12.37 -0.71 23.69
N ARG A 50 -12.84 0.54 23.82
CA ARG A 50 -14.27 0.89 23.81
C ARG A 50 -14.99 0.48 22.52
N ILE A 51 -14.33 0.58 21.35
CA ILE A 51 -14.98 0.38 20.04
C ILE A 51 -14.70 -1.03 19.47
N LEU A 52 -13.45 -1.49 19.56
CA LEU A 52 -12.98 -2.73 18.92
C LEU A 52 -12.70 -3.87 19.92
N GLY A 53 -12.32 -3.52 21.14
CA GLY A 53 -11.81 -4.48 22.13
C GLY A 53 -12.84 -5.10 23.08
N LEU A 54 -14.13 -4.73 23.02
CA LEU A 54 -15.14 -5.17 24.00
C LEU A 54 -15.29 -6.69 24.13
N GLU A 55 -15.12 -7.43 23.03
CA GLU A 55 -15.24 -8.89 22.99
C GLU A 55 -13.88 -9.59 23.19
N GLN A 56 -12.82 -8.83 23.39
CA GLN A 56 -11.47 -9.33 23.61
C GLN A 56 -11.18 -9.36 25.11
N GLN A 57 -10.42 -10.37 25.58
CA GLN A 57 -10.05 -10.46 27.00
C GLN A 57 -8.85 -9.54 27.27
N ILE A 58 -9.11 -8.23 27.26
CA ILE A 58 -8.11 -7.21 27.58
C ILE A 58 -7.89 -7.21 29.10
N GLU A 59 -6.62 -7.30 29.51
CA GLU A 59 -6.20 -7.15 30.89
C GLU A 59 -5.00 -6.18 30.90
N ILE A 60 -5.22 -4.96 31.38
CA ILE A 60 -4.15 -3.99 31.61
C ILE A 60 -3.72 -4.12 33.07
N TYR A 61 -2.42 -4.24 33.30
CA TYR A 61 -1.88 -4.28 34.66
C TYR A 61 -1.20 -2.95 34.98
N ALA A 62 -1.59 -2.32 36.09
CA ALA A 62 -0.89 -1.16 36.62
C ALA A 62 -0.01 -1.57 37.80
N VAL A 63 1.21 -1.03 37.87
CA VAL A 63 2.08 -1.19 39.05
C VAL A 63 2.03 0.10 39.85
N LYS A 64 1.62 -0.04 41.11
CA LYS A 64 1.51 1.04 42.08
C LYS A 64 2.64 0.92 43.09
N GLU A 65 3.26 2.05 43.39
CA GLU A 65 4.24 2.20 44.47
C GLU A 65 3.68 3.21 45.45
N HIS A 66 3.41 2.77 46.69
CA HIS A 66 2.70 3.59 47.69
C HIS A 66 1.40 4.17 47.11
N ASN A 67 1.27 5.48 46.95
CA ASN A 67 0.07 6.14 46.39
C ASN A 67 0.23 6.57 44.93
N ARG A 68 1.22 6.03 44.20
CA ARG A 68 1.53 6.49 42.84
C ARG A 68 1.62 5.33 41.85
N ILE A 69 0.92 5.46 40.72
CA ILE A 69 1.12 4.54 39.59
C ILE A 69 2.44 4.86 38.88
N ILE A 70 3.25 3.84 38.65
CA ILE A 70 4.56 3.96 38.00
C ILE A 70 4.63 3.26 36.64
N ALA A 71 3.68 2.36 36.35
CA ALA A 71 3.67 1.58 35.12
C ALA A 71 2.26 1.11 34.73
N PHE A 72 2.04 0.95 33.43
CA PHE A 72 0.94 0.19 32.84
C PHE A 72 1.43 -0.79 31.78
N PHE A 73 0.83 -1.98 31.77
CA PHE A 73 1.18 -3.09 30.89
C PHE A 73 -0.05 -3.56 30.13
N PRO A 74 -0.21 -3.08 28.87
CA PRO A 74 -1.44 -3.27 28.11
C PRO A 74 -1.50 -4.61 27.38
N PHE A 75 -2.10 -5.64 28.00
CA PHE A 75 -2.19 -6.97 27.40
C PHE A 75 -3.60 -7.37 26.98
N GLN A 76 -3.64 -8.36 26.10
CA GLN A 76 -4.81 -9.19 25.85
C GLN A 76 -4.44 -10.65 26.05
N PHE A 77 -5.39 -11.42 26.57
CA PHE A 77 -5.25 -12.82 26.86
C PHE A 77 -6.16 -13.63 25.95
N GLU A 78 -5.66 -14.76 25.45
CA GLU A 78 -6.49 -15.76 24.79
C GLU A 78 -6.32 -17.08 25.53
N LYS A 79 -7.42 -17.61 26.07
CA LYS A 79 -7.42 -18.95 26.67
C LYS A 79 -7.24 -20.00 25.57
N LYS A 80 -6.24 -20.86 25.72
CA LYS A 80 -5.90 -21.97 24.81
C LYS A 80 -5.80 -23.27 25.61
N TRP A 81 -5.75 -24.40 24.90
CA TRP A 81 -5.59 -25.73 25.53
C TRP A 81 -4.32 -25.86 26.39
N PHE A 82 -3.27 -25.08 26.09
CA PHE A 82 -2.01 -25.07 26.85
C PHE A 82 -1.97 -24.04 27.99
N GLY A 83 -3.03 -23.26 28.21
CA GLY A 83 -3.07 -22.16 29.18
C GLY A 83 -3.44 -20.84 28.52
N TYR A 84 -2.57 -19.83 28.59
CA TYR A 84 -2.84 -18.51 28.02
C TYR A 84 -1.87 -18.16 26.90
N MET A 85 -2.39 -17.58 25.82
CA MET A 85 -1.59 -16.82 24.87
C MET A 85 -1.72 -15.34 25.21
N VAL A 86 -0.60 -14.65 25.37
CA VAL A 86 -0.56 -13.24 25.78
C VAL A 86 0.02 -12.40 24.65
N HIS A 87 -0.71 -11.36 24.27
CA HIS A 87 -0.29 -10.36 23.30
C HIS A 87 -0.41 -8.97 23.90
N PHE A 88 0.19 -7.98 23.26
CA PHE A 88 -0.25 -6.61 23.48
C PHE A 88 -1.70 -6.43 23.03
N LEU A 89 -2.44 -5.53 23.67
CA LEU A 89 -3.73 -5.08 23.15
C LEU A 89 -3.59 -4.49 21.74
N ALA A 90 -4.71 -4.37 21.02
CA ALA A 90 -4.72 -3.89 19.63
C ALA A 90 -3.85 -4.71 18.65
N LEU A 91 -3.66 -6.01 18.90
CA LEU A 91 -2.93 -6.89 17.97
C LEU A 91 -3.59 -6.86 16.58
N GLY A 92 -2.81 -6.47 15.58
CA GLY A 92 -3.26 -6.35 14.19
C GLY A 92 -3.83 -4.98 13.83
N ASP A 93 -3.99 -4.08 14.80
CA ASP A 93 -4.40 -2.68 14.59
C ASP A 93 -3.28 -1.70 14.95
N ALA A 94 -2.55 -1.95 16.04
CA ALA A 94 -1.37 -1.20 16.43
C ALA A 94 -0.11 -1.84 15.85
N ASN A 95 0.65 -1.06 15.07
CA ASN A 95 1.93 -1.54 14.52
C ASN A 95 3.07 -1.49 15.55
N TYR A 96 2.95 -0.60 16.53
CA TYR A 96 3.85 -0.50 17.67
C TYR A 96 3.07 -0.58 18.95
N MET A 97 3.62 -1.28 19.93
CA MET A 97 3.11 -1.33 21.29
C MET A 97 4.32 -1.35 22.22
N ASP A 98 4.13 -0.85 23.42
CA ASP A 98 5.15 -0.80 24.45
C ASP A 98 4.51 -0.83 25.83
N PHE A 99 5.33 -0.92 26.86
CA PHE A 99 4.94 -0.71 28.25
C PHE A 99 4.98 0.77 28.58
N ILE A 100 3.97 1.25 29.30
CA ILE A 100 3.86 2.66 29.70
C ILE A 100 4.48 2.75 31.09
N VAL A 101 5.80 2.91 31.15
CA VAL A 101 6.55 2.86 32.42
C VAL A 101 7.37 4.11 32.58
N ARG A 102 7.39 4.71 33.78
CA ARG A 102 8.35 5.80 34.07
C ARG A 102 9.76 5.33 33.75
N LYS A 103 10.52 6.13 32.98
CA LYS A 103 11.86 5.74 32.50
C LYS A 103 12.79 5.22 33.60
N VAL A 104 12.77 5.85 34.78
CA VAL A 104 13.61 5.48 35.92
C VAL A 104 13.24 4.13 36.58
N ASP A 105 12.01 3.64 36.36
CA ASP A 105 11.50 2.40 36.99
C ASP A 105 11.36 1.25 35.99
N LYS A 106 11.82 1.45 34.75
CA LYS A 106 11.52 0.55 33.64
C LYS A 106 11.94 -0.89 33.94
N SER A 107 13.18 -1.10 34.38
CA SER A 107 13.70 -2.42 34.71
C SER A 107 12.93 -3.07 35.87
N ARG A 108 12.79 -2.37 37.01
CA ARG A 108 12.14 -2.93 38.20
C ARG A 108 10.65 -3.24 37.99
N ALA A 109 9.91 -2.37 37.30
CA ALA A 109 8.49 -2.59 37.05
C ALA A 109 8.25 -3.75 36.06
N ILE A 110 9.10 -3.89 35.03
CA ILE A 110 9.05 -5.03 34.11
C ILE A 110 9.35 -6.33 34.88
N MET A 111 10.39 -6.34 35.71
CA MET A 111 10.75 -7.51 36.53
C MET A 111 9.60 -7.92 37.45
N TYR A 112 9.08 -6.98 38.24
CA TYR A 112 7.98 -7.19 39.17
C TYR A 112 6.74 -7.74 38.47
N LEU A 113 6.30 -7.10 37.38
CA LEU A 113 5.14 -7.54 36.62
C LEU A 113 5.30 -8.98 36.14
N PHE A 114 6.41 -9.30 35.45
CA PHE A 114 6.55 -10.63 34.86
C PHE A 114 6.70 -11.72 35.91
N ASP A 115 7.36 -11.44 37.04
CA ASP A 115 7.43 -12.37 38.17
C ASP A 115 6.02 -12.64 38.74
N GLU A 116 5.18 -11.62 38.89
CA GLU A 116 3.77 -11.78 39.32
C GLU A 116 2.91 -12.49 38.28
N LEU A 117 3.04 -12.13 37.00
CA LEU A 117 2.28 -12.79 35.92
C LEU A 117 2.63 -14.27 35.77
N ILE A 118 3.89 -14.65 35.99
CA ILE A 118 4.29 -16.06 35.95
C ILE A 118 3.65 -16.84 37.11
N LYS A 119 3.54 -16.24 38.30
CA LYS A 119 2.83 -16.84 39.46
C LYS A 119 1.34 -16.98 39.17
N LEU A 120 0.70 -15.90 38.72
CA LEU A 120 -0.74 -15.84 38.45
C LEU A 120 -1.17 -16.72 37.26
N LYS A 121 -0.37 -16.71 36.19
CA LYS A 121 -0.66 -17.39 34.90
C LYS A 121 0.36 -18.50 34.67
N LYS A 122 0.36 -19.51 35.57
CA LYS A 122 1.32 -20.64 35.60
C LYS A 122 1.73 -21.17 34.22
N SER A 123 0.78 -21.35 33.29
CA SER A 123 1.04 -21.78 31.92
C SER A 123 0.65 -20.67 30.92
N ALA A 124 1.65 -19.95 30.40
CA ALA A 124 1.43 -18.89 29.42
C ALA A 124 2.53 -18.81 28.37
N VAL A 125 2.15 -18.40 27.15
CA VAL A 125 3.05 -18.10 26.03
C VAL A 125 2.85 -16.64 25.67
N PHE A 126 3.91 -15.85 25.79
CA PHE A 126 3.93 -14.44 25.43
C PHE A 126 4.40 -14.32 23.98
N ASN A 127 3.60 -13.65 23.16
CA ASN A 127 3.89 -13.34 21.77
C ASN A 127 3.68 -11.84 21.56
N LEU A 128 4.71 -11.08 21.96
CA LEU A 128 4.70 -9.63 22.02
C LEU A 128 5.23 -9.06 20.70
N HIS A 129 4.34 -8.48 19.92
CA HIS A 129 4.67 -7.82 18.66
C HIS A 129 4.48 -6.31 18.80
N GLY A 130 5.44 -5.52 18.33
CA GLY A 130 5.32 -4.06 18.29
C GLY A 130 6.40 -3.31 19.06
N LEU A 131 7.31 -4.02 19.76
CA LEU A 131 8.41 -3.42 20.50
C LEU A 131 9.45 -2.84 19.55
N LEU A 132 9.63 -1.52 19.56
CA LEU A 132 10.69 -0.86 18.80
C LEU A 132 12.05 -1.07 19.49
N GLU A 133 13.09 -1.39 18.72
CA GLU A 133 14.43 -1.59 19.26
C GLU A 133 15.01 -0.30 19.85
N SER A 134 14.55 0.87 19.40
CA SER A 134 14.93 2.18 19.91
C SER A 134 14.34 2.55 21.28
N THR A 135 13.39 1.79 21.84
CA THR A 135 12.73 2.16 23.12
C THR A 135 13.31 1.51 24.37
N ASP A 136 14.46 0.82 24.29
CA ASP A 136 15.12 0.04 25.36
C ASP A 136 14.32 -1.15 25.93
N THR A 137 12.98 -1.13 25.86
CA THR A 137 12.09 -2.18 26.37
C THR A 137 12.49 -3.58 25.90
N PRO A 138 12.74 -3.84 24.61
CA PRO A 138 13.09 -5.19 24.19
C PRO A 138 14.43 -5.70 24.75
N ASN A 139 15.37 -4.83 25.10
CA ASN A 139 16.63 -5.23 25.72
C ASN A 139 16.42 -5.52 27.21
N ILE A 140 15.72 -4.65 27.94
CA ILE A 140 15.37 -4.87 29.35
C ILE A 140 14.58 -6.18 29.53
N LEU A 141 13.60 -6.45 28.66
CA LEU A 141 12.87 -7.70 28.66
C LEU A 141 13.78 -8.90 28.38
N SER A 142 14.75 -8.75 27.46
CA SER A 142 15.71 -9.81 27.16
C SER A 142 16.60 -10.15 28.35
N ASP A 143 17.05 -9.13 29.08
CA ASP A 143 17.89 -9.28 30.27
C ASP A 143 17.10 -9.96 31.39
N TYR A 144 15.85 -9.54 31.64
CA TYR A 144 14.96 -10.22 32.58
C TYR A 144 14.83 -11.73 32.26
N LEU A 145 14.54 -12.06 31.00
CA LEU A 145 14.36 -13.45 30.57
C LEU A 145 15.65 -14.26 30.69
N LYS A 146 16.81 -13.65 30.38
CA LYS A 146 18.13 -14.29 30.52
C LYS A 146 18.43 -14.64 31.97
N VAL A 147 18.22 -13.70 32.90
CA VAL A 147 18.45 -13.91 34.35
C VAL A 147 17.54 -15.02 34.90
N ARG A 148 16.31 -15.16 34.39
CA ARG A 148 15.37 -16.23 34.79
C ARG A 148 15.53 -17.54 33.99
N ASN A 149 16.58 -17.67 33.16
CA ASN A 149 16.82 -18.81 32.28
C ASN A 149 15.61 -19.17 31.39
N MET A 150 14.87 -18.14 30.96
CA MET A 150 13.71 -18.27 30.09
C MET A 150 14.13 -18.07 28.64
N LYS A 151 13.99 -19.12 27.82
CA LYS A 151 14.34 -19.02 26.40
C LYS A 151 13.35 -18.15 25.64
N GLN A 152 13.89 -17.21 24.87
CA GLN A 152 13.15 -16.40 23.91
C GLN A 152 13.68 -16.59 22.49
N ARG A 153 12.82 -16.29 21.51
CA ARG A 153 13.24 -15.94 20.15
C ARG A 153 12.49 -14.71 19.71
N TYR A 154 13.14 -13.87 18.92
CA TYR A 154 12.46 -12.75 18.29
C TYR A 154 12.82 -12.67 16.81
N ASN A 155 11.86 -12.17 16.04
CA ASN A 155 12.10 -11.74 14.66
C ASN A 155 12.16 -10.21 14.62
N ARG A 156 13.05 -9.69 13.78
CA ARG A 156 13.15 -8.25 13.50
C ARG A 156 12.36 -7.94 12.24
N ILE A 157 11.61 -6.85 12.27
CA ILE A 157 10.84 -6.34 11.13
C ILE A 157 11.35 -4.93 10.85
N GLU A 158 11.76 -4.68 9.60
CA GLU A 158 12.27 -3.39 9.16
C GLU A 158 11.21 -2.29 9.37
N THR A 159 11.64 -1.17 9.94
CA THR A 159 10.80 0.01 10.21
C THR A 159 11.49 1.26 9.65
N PRO A 160 11.43 1.48 8.33
CA PRO A 160 12.10 2.61 7.69
C PRO A 160 11.41 3.94 8.03
N TYR A 161 12.21 4.99 8.15
CA TYR A 161 11.72 6.35 8.36
C TYR A 161 12.59 7.38 7.66
N VAL A 162 12.01 8.56 7.45
CA VAL A 162 12.69 9.77 6.98
C VAL A 162 12.93 10.65 8.21
N ASN A 163 14.19 10.90 8.52
CA ASN A 163 14.58 11.86 9.53
C ASN A 163 14.47 13.27 8.93
N LEU A 164 13.52 14.06 9.41
CA LEU A 164 13.23 15.40 8.88
C LEU A 164 14.02 16.49 9.62
N GLN A 165 14.72 16.14 10.69
CA GLN A 165 15.54 17.08 11.45
C GLN A 165 16.62 17.69 10.58
N ASN A 166 16.60 19.02 10.46
CA ASN A 166 17.57 19.81 9.69
C ASN A 166 17.72 19.33 8.23
N MET A 167 16.68 18.72 7.66
CA MET A 167 16.69 18.25 6.28
C MET A 167 16.49 19.43 5.31
N ASP A 168 17.40 19.59 4.35
CA ASP A 168 17.14 20.35 3.14
C ASP A 168 16.34 19.50 2.14
N PHE A 169 15.19 20.00 1.70
CA PHE A 169 14.28 19.26 0.83
C PHE A 169 14.85 19.06 -0.58
N GLU A 170 15.56 20.06 -1.10
CA GLU A 170 16.05 20.05 -2.48
C GLU A 170 17.20 19.05 -2.65
N ASP A 171 18.15 19.06 -1.72
CA ASP A 171 19.24 18.09 -1.66
C ASP A 171 18.71 16.67 -1.46
N TYR A 172 17.72 16.50 -0.57
CA TYR A 172 17.07 15.21 -0.37
C TYR A 172 16.36 14.72 -1.65
N MET A 173 15.72 15.61 -2.42
CA MET A 173 14.98 15.25 -3.62
C MET A 173 15.85 15.05 -4.86
N LYS A 174 17.01 15.70 -4.96
CA LYS A 174 17.92 15.61 -6.11
C LYS A 174 18.19 14.18 -6.63
N PRO A 175 18.56 13.18 -5.79
CA PRO A 175 18.76 11.81 -6.26
C PRO A 175 17.45 11.06 -6.58
N ARG A 176 16.30 11.56 -6.12
CA ARG A 176 14.98 10.90 -6.21
C ARG A 176 14.13 11.38 -7.39
N ARG A 177 14.39 12.60 -7.90
CA ARG A 177 13.70 13.23 -9.04
C ARG A 177 13.60 12.34 -10.29
N LYS A 178 14.69 11.68 -10.67
CA LYS A 178 14.71 10.76 -11.83
C LYS A 178 14.31 9.33 -11.48
N MET A 179 14.28 8.98 -10.20
CA MET A 179 14.01 7.61 -9.75
C MET A 179 12.61 7.17 -10.16
N HIS A 180 12.49 6.00 -10.78
CA HIS A 180 11.23 5.46 -11.32
C HIS A 180 10.52 6.40 -12.33
N GLY A 181 11.24 7.37 -12.90
CA GLY A 181 10.71 8.39 -13.80
C GLY A 181 9.78 9.41 -13.13
N MET A 182 10.02 9.74 -11.85
CA MET A 182 9.14 10.62 -11.06
C MET A 182 8.90 11.98 -11.72
N ASP A 183 9.95 12.72 -12.13
CA ASP A 183 9.79 14.03 -12.81
C ASP A 183 8.91 13.92 -14.07
N ARG A 184 9.12 12.89 -14.89
CA ARG A 184 8.33 12.67 -16.11
C ARG A 184 6.87 12.41 -15.77
N ARG A 185 6.61 11.58 -14.75
CA ARG A 185 5.26 11.24 -14.31
C ARG A 185 4.55 12.45 -13.72
N GLU A 186 5.24 13.23 -12.90
CA GLU A 186 4.72 14.46 -12.31
C GLU A 186 4.38 15.48 -13.40
N LYS A 187 5.31 15.75 -14.32
CA LYS A 187 5.08 16.67 -15.44
C LYS A 187 3.85 16.28 -16.25
N ARG A 188 3.68 14.98 -16.54
CA ARG A 188 2.52 14.47 -17.28
C ARG A 188 1.23 14.52 -16.48
N LEU A 189 1.30 14.32 -15.17
CA LEU A 189 0.13 14.45 -14.30
C LEU A 189 -0.33 15.91 -14.21
N ARG A 190 0.61 16.85 -14.05
CA ARG A 190 0.33 18.30 -14.02
C ARG A 190 -0.20 18.83 -15.36
N ALA A 191 0.10 18.15 -16.47
CA ALA A 191 -0.53 18.46 -17.76
C ALA A 191 -2.02 18.09 -17.80
N LEU A 192 -2.52 17.30 -16.84
CA LEU A 192 -3.94 16.99 -16.74
C LEU A 192 -4.74 18.02 -15.93
N GLY A 193 -4.07 18.79 -15.07
CA GLY A 193 -4.68 19.73 -14.14
C GLY A 193 -3.74 20.07 -12.99
N ASP A 194 -4.14 21.01 -12.14
CA ASP A 194 -3.34 21.37 -10.96
C ASP A 194 -3.20 20.19 -10.00
N VAL A 195 -1.99 19.97 -9.50
CA VAL A 195 -1.68 18.85 -8.60
C VAL A 195 -1.29 19.42 -7.25
N SER A 196 -2.12 19.14 -6.24
CA SER A 196 -1.95 19.67 -4.90
C SER A 196 -2.17 18.60 -3.82
N LEU A 197 -1.45 18.75 -2.71
CA LEU A 197 -1.67 17.98 -1.50
C LEU A 197 -2.57 18.79 -0.55
N GLN A 198 -3.68 18.19 -0.13
CA GLN A 198 -4.57 18.79 0.85
C GLN A 198 -4.62 17.97 2.13
N ILE A 199 -4.77 18.66 3.26
CA ILE A 199 -5.12 18.04 4.53
C ILE A 199 -6.64 18.02 4.60
N ALA A 200 -7.20 16.82 4.55
CA ALA A 200 -8.63 16.63 4.49
C ALA A 200 -9.23 16.44 5.88
N SER A 201 -10.49 16.85 6.05
CA SER A 201 -11.27 16.51 7.23
C SER A 201 -11.84 15.10 7.14
N ALA A 202 -12.43 14.59 8.22
CA ALA A 202 -13.03 13.25 8.25
C ALA A 202 -14.14 13.04 7.21
N SER A 203 -14.71 14.09 6.62
CA SER A 203 -15.77 14.00 5.60
C SER A 203 -15.34 13.23 4.34
N VAL A 204 -14.03 13.14 4.06
CA VAL A 204 -13.52 12.37 2.90
C VAL A 204 -13.36 10.87 3.17
N MET A 205 -13.63 10.41 4.39
CA MET A 205 -13.42 9.01 4.80
C MET A 205 -14.16 8.03 3.89
N ASP A 206 -15.39 8.32 3.49
CA ASP A 206 -16.16 7.44 2.58
C ASP A 206 -15.50 7.30 1.20
N LYS A 207 -14.99 8.41 0.65
CA LYS A 207 -14.25 8.42 -0.63
C LYS A 207 -12.95 7.61 -0.51
N ILE A 208 -12.23 7.79 0.59
CA ILE A 208 -10.97 7.10 0.89
C ILE A 208 -11.18 5.59 1.07
N VAL A 209 -12.20 5.19 1.84
CA VAL A 209 -12.57 3.78 2.04
C VAL A 209 -12.97 3.15 0.72
N LYS A 210 -13.79 3.82 -0.10
CA LYS A 210 -14.18 3.31 -1.43
C LYS A 210 -12.96 3.10 -2.33
N MET A 211 -12.04 4.06 -2.36
CA MET A 211 -10.78 3.96 -3.11
C MET A 211 -9.90 2.82 -2.59
N HIS A 212 -9.78 2.66 -1.27
CA HIS A 212 -9.06 1.55 -0.66
C HIS A 212 -9.68 0.21 -1.05
N LYS A 213 -11.00 0.07 -0.91
CA LYS A 213 -11.75 -1.13 -1.25
C LYS A 213 -11.55 -1.52 -2.72
N LYS A 214 -11.71 -0.60 -3.68
CA LYS A 214 -11.47 -0.85 -5.13
C LYS A 214 -10.08 -1.44 -5.40
N ARG A 215 -9.05 -0.97 -4.67
CA ARG A 215 -7.66 -1.46 -4.81
C ARG A 215 -7.45 -2.84 -4.17
N TRP A 216 -8.06 -3.07 -3.01
CA TRP A 216 -7.82 -4.24 -2.17
C TRP A 216 -8.84 -5.36 -2.36
N GLU A 217 -9.95 -5.15 -3.06
CA GLU A 217 -10.93 -6.19 -3.42
C GLU A 217 -10.24 -7.41 -4.06
N LYS A 218 -9.21 -7.20 -4.87
CA LYS A 218 -8.46 -8.25 -5.58
C LYS A 218 -7.16 -8.67 -4.87
N LYS A 219 -6.93 -8.26 -3.61
CA LYS A 219 -5.72 -8.51 -2.80
C LYS A 219 -6.10 -8.90 -1.36
N ASN A 220 -5.16 -9.44 -0.59
CA ASN A 220 -5.40 -9.65 0.85
C ASN A 220 -5.16 -8.33 1.60
N ASP A 221 -6.23 -7.64 2.00
CA ASP A 221 -6.16 -6.50 2.94
C ASP A 221 -5.67 -7.01 4.31
N THR A 222 -4.50 -6.55 4.74
CA THR A 222 -3.91 -6.89 6.05
C THR A 222 -4.18 -5.84 7.12
N SER A 223 -4.67 -4.65 6.74
CA SER A 223 -4.98 -3.56 7.67
C SER A 223 -6.39 -3.72 8.27
N GLY A 224 -7.31 -4.29 7.51
CA GLY A 224 -8.72 -4.31 7.86
C GLY A 224 -9.38 -2.93 7.77
N PHE A 225 -8.74 -1.94 7.14
CA PHE A 225 -9.29 -0.60 6.93
C PHE A 225 -10.63 -0.63 6.17
N SER A 226 -10.89 -1.70 5.41
CA SER A 226 -12.15 -1.93 4.71
C SER A 226 -13.25 -2.59 5.56
N SER A 227 -12.97 -3.00 6.80
CA SER A 227 -13.95 -3.60 7.72
C SER A 227 -14.88 -2.54 8.31
N GLU A 228 -16.19 -2.77 8.29
CA GLU A 228 -17.20 -1.84 8.82
C GLU A 228 -16.91 -1.42 10.26
N ARG A 229 -16.64 -2.38 11.15
CA ARG A 229 -16.32 -2.11 12.56
C ARG A 229 -15.06 -1.22 12.71
N LYS A 230 -14.02 -1.49 11.92
CA LYS A 230 -12.78 -0.69 11.95
C LYS A 230 -12.97 0.69 11.31
N GLN A 231 -13.86 0.83 10.32
CA GLN A 231 -14.19 2.13 9.73
C GLN A 231 -14.83 3.08 10.76
N VAL A 232 -15.69 2.56 11.66
CA VAL A 232 -16.23 3.36 12.78
C VAL A 232 -15.09 3.89 13.65
N PHE A 233 -14.14 3.04 14.01
CA PHE A 233 -12.97 3.44 14.82
C PHE A 233 -12.09 4.48 14.10
N PHE A 234 -11.72 4.26 12.85
CA PHE A 234 -10.88 5.20 12.10
C PHE A 234 -11.60 6.52 11.82
N ARG A 235 -12.90 6.50 11.54
CA ARG A 235 -13.69 7.73 11.38
C ARG A 235 -13.72 8.51 12.69
N TYR A 236 -14.03 7.84 13.79
CA TYR A 236 -14.06 8.46 15.12
C TYR A 236 -12.74 9.15 15.44
N LEU A 237 -11.60 8.48 15.23
CA LEU A 237 -10.28 9.07 15.46
C LEU A 237 -9.96 10.24 14.51
N ALA A 238 -10.43 10.19 13.27
CA ALA A 238 -10.26 11.27 12.29
C ALA A 238 -11.09 12.53 12.62
N GLU A 239 -12.20 12.36 13.35
CA GLU A 239 -13.08 13.45 13.80
C GLU A 239 -12.58 14.12 15.09
N GLN A 240 -11.69 13.48 15.85
CA GLN A 240 -11.15 14.06 17.07
C GLN A 240 -10.21 15.22 16.77
N LYS A 241 -10.29 16.27 17.60
CA LYS A 241 -9.30 17.34 17.56
C LYS A 241 -7.94 16.78 17.99
N PRO A 242 -6.85 17.09 17.26
CA PRO A 242 -5.52 16.64 17.64
C PRO A 242 -5.11 17.30 18.96
N ASP A 243 -4.54 16.50 19.86
CA ASP A 243 -3.80 16.98 21.05
C ASP A 243 -2.40 16.36 21.02
N LYS A 244 -2.03 15.51 21.98
CA LYS A 244 -0.73 14.82 22.00
C LYS A 244 -0.59 13.83 20.85
N MET A 245 -1.70 13.22 20.44
CA MET A 245 -1.85 12.51 19.19
C MET A 245 -3.02 13.05 18.37
N GLY A 246 -2.99 12.75 17.07
CA GLY A 246 -4.12 13.01 16.19
C GLY A 246 -4.01 12.21 14.91
N VAL A 247 -5.08 12.24 14.12
CA VAL A 247 -5.11 11.67 12.78
C VAL A 247 -4.87 12.79 11.77
N ARG A 248 -4.06 12.50 10.75
CA ARG A 248 -3.84 13.39 9.62
C ARG A 248 -4.20 12.67 8.33
N LEU A 249 -5.34 13.05 7.77
CA LEU A 249 -5.76 12.63 6.45
C LEU A 249 -5.11 13.56 5.42
N SER A 250 -4.42 12.99 4.44
CA SER A 250 -3.86 13.76 3.34
C SER A 250 -4.35 13.18 2.03
N THR A 251 -4.77 14.04 1.11
CA THR A 251 -5.25 13.68 -0.23
C THR A 251 -4.41 14.38 -1.28
N LEU A 252 -4.00 13.65 -2.31
CA LEU A 252 -3.41 14.20 -3.52
C LEU A 252 -4.52 14.39 -4.54
N LEU A 253 -4.64 15.60 -5.09
CA LEU A 253 -5.65 15.95 -6.07
C LEU A 253 -5.04 16.23 -7.44
N VAL A 254 -5.85 16.06 -8.48
CA VAL A 254 -5.64 16.61 -9.82
C VAL A 254 -6.90 17.39 -10.17
N GLY A 255 -6.82 18.72 -10.22
CA GLY A 255 -8.01 19.57 -10.14
C GLY A 255 -8.79 19.24 -8.87
N ASP A 256 -10.07 18.86 -9.01
CA ASP A 256 -10.94 18.49 -7.88
C ASP A 256 -10.98 16.97 -7.60
N GLU A 257 -10.28 16.16 -8.40
CA GLU A 257 -10.30 14.70 -8.23
C GLU A 257 -9.25 14.21 -7.24
N ILE A 258 -9.68 13.52 -6.17
CA ILE A 258 -8.79 12.82 -5.25
C ILE A 258 -8.22 11.58 -5.94
N ILE A 259 -6.93 11.60 -6.25
CA ILE A 259 -6.22 10.51 -6.93
C ILE A 259 -5.41 9.62 -5.97
N ALA A 260 -5.05 10.12 -4.79
CA ALA A 260 -4.39 9.34 -3.76
C ALA A 260 -4.68 9.87 -2.36
N PHE A 261 -4.47 9.03 -1.35
CA PHE A 261 -4.63 9.41 0.04
C PHE A 261 -3.67 8.70 0.98
N THR A 262 -3.43 9.32 2.13
CA THR A 262 -2.88 8.66 3.32
C THR A 262 -3.75 8.90 4.54
N TYR A 263 -3.95 7.85 5.31
CA TYR A 263 -4.36 7.92 6.71
C TYR A 263 -3.09 7.80 7.55
N GLY A 264 -2.72 8.87 8.26
CA GLY A 264 -1.56 8.89 9.14
C GLY A 264 -1.94 9.23 10.57
N PHE A 265 -1.12 8.78 11.52
CA PHE A 265 -1.16 9.26 12.90
C PHE A 265 -0.06 10.28 13.12
N THR A 266 -0.32 11.24 13.99
CA THR A 266 0.65 12.22 14.46
C THR A 266 0.78 12.06 15.96
N CYS A 267 1.99 12.17 16.50
CA CYS A 267 2.24 12.17 17.94
C CYS A 267 3.57 12.87 18.23
N ARG A 268 3.54 13.96 19.00
CA ARG A 268 4.70 14.76 19.46
C ARG A 268 5.87 14.80 18.45
N GLY A 269 5.68 15.51 17.34
CA GLY A 269 6.72 15.69 16.31
C GLY A 269 6.98 14.51 15.37
N ARG A 270 6.31 13.36 15.54
CA ARG A 270 6.35 12.22 14.62
C ARG A 270 5.07 12.14 13.80
N TYR A 271 5.19 12.08 12.49
CA TYR A 271 4.15 11.61 11.58
C TYR A 271 4.39 10.12 11.31
N MET A 272 3.36 9.29 11.40
CA MET A 272 3.43 7.85 11.10
C MET A 272 2.40 7.47 10.05
N GLY A 273 2.87 7.03 8.89
CA GLY A 273 2.03 6.52 7.82
C GLY A 273 1.36 5.20 8.24
N TYR A 274 0.03 5.14 8.14
CA TYR A 274 -0.71 3.94 8.53
C TYR A 274 -1.36 3.26 7.32
N VAL A 275 -2.22 3.97 6.59
CA VAL A 275 -2.78 3.49 5.32
C VAL A 275 -2.37 4.43 4.19
N LEU A 276 -2.00 3.85 3.04
CA LEU A 276 -1.73 4.54 1.79
C LEU A 276 -2.56 3.89 0.68
N GLY A 277 -3.29 4.70 -0.08
CA GLY A 277 -4.04 4.22 -1.24
C GLY A 277 -4.04 5.23 -2.38
N HIS A 278 -4.40 4.74 -3.55
CA HIS A 278 -4.60 5.59 -4.73
C HIS A 278 -5.59 4.96 -5.69
N ASN A 279 -6.17 5.81 -6.51
CA ASN A 279 -7.04 5.46 -7.60
C ASN A 279 -6.23 4.76 -8.69
N SER A 280 -6.61 3.52 -9.02
CA SER A 280 -5.92 2.68 -10.00
C SER A 280 -5.91 3.26 -11.41
N ASP A 281 -6.86 4.16 -11.71
CA ASP A 281 -6.98 4.75 -13.04
C ASP A 281 -5.77 5.66 -13.35
N PHE A 282 -5.07 6.13 -12.31
CA PHE A 282 -3.89 7.00 -12.41
C PHE A 282 -2.57 6.23 -12.24
N ASP A 283 -2.58 4.89 -12.21
CA ASP A 283 -1.38 4.06 -11.93
C ASP A 283 -0.17 4.44 -12.81
N CYS A 284 -0.41 4.81 -14.08
CA CYS A 284 0.62 5.23 -15.02
C CYS A 284 1.40 6.49 -14.57
N TYR A 285 0.74 7.39 -13.83
CA TYR A 285 1.33 8.60 -13.23
C TYR A 285 2.02 8.34 -11.88
N GLY A 286 1.91 7.14 -11.31
CA GLY A 286 2.56 6.81 -10.03
C GLY A 286 2.12 7.69 -8.83
N PRO A 287 0.81 7.92 -8.62
CA PRO A 287 0.28 8.89 -7.65
C PRO A 287 0.70 8.59 -6.21
N GLY A 288 0.91 7.31 -5.85
CA GLY A 288 1.41 6.93 -4.53
C GLY A 288 2.83 7.45 -4.23
N ARG A 289 3.72 7.58 -5.23
CA ARG A 289 5.06 8.15 -5.04
C ARG A 289 5.00 9.67 -4.92
N LEU A 290 4.19 10.30 -5.78
CA LEU A 290 3.98 11.76 -5.74
C LEU A 290 3.37 12.18 -4.40
N LEU A 291 2.39 11.43 -3.90
CA LEU A 291 1.83 11.67 -2.57
C LEU A 291 2.89 11.59 -1.45
N ILE A 292 3.86 10.66 -1.53
CA ILE A 292 4.93 10.59 -0.53
C ILE A 292 5.87 11.79 -0.65
N LYS A 293 6.25 12.19 -1.88
CA LYS A 293 7.04 13.40 -2.15
C LYS A 293 6.41 14.63 -1.51
N GLU A 294 5.17 14.94 -1.89
CA GLU A 294 4.43 16.11 -1.41
C GLU A 294 4.24 16.06 0.11
N LYS A 295 4.03 14.86 0.66
CA LYS A 295 3.90 14.67 2.11
C LYS A 295 5.21 14.92 2.86
N ILE A 296 6.37 14.51 2.33
CA ILE A 296 7.67 14.82 2.96
C ILE A 296 7.85 16.33 3.03
N GLN A 297 7.61 17.03 1.91
CA GLN A 297 7.65 18.49 1.87
C GLN A 297 6.70 19.11 2.89
N ARG A 298 5.45 18.62 2.93
CA ARG A 298 4.45 19.12 3.86
C ARG A 298 4.83 18.88 5.32
N CYS A 299 5.39 17.71 5.64
CA CYS A 299 5.87 17.40 6.99
C CYS A 299 7.00 18.31 7.45
N LEU A 300 7.89 18.73 6.54
CA LEU A 300 8.92 19.75 6.85
C LEU A 300 8.28 21.10 7.19
N VAL A 301 7.33 21.56 6.37
CA VAL A 301 6.60 22.82 6.61
C VAL A 301 5.84 22.79 7.93
N ASP A 302 5.24 21.67 8.28
CA ASP A 302 4.51 21.51 9.55
C ASP A 302 5.44 21.16 10.74
N ASN A 303 6.77 21.27 10.58
CA ASN A 303 7.79 21.06 11.62
C ASN A 303 7.80 19.66 12.27
N PHE A 304 7.36 18.62 11.54
CA PHE A 304 7.58 17.24 11.98
C PHE A 304 9.07 16.90 11.94
N GLN A 305 9.54 16.17 12.95
CA GLN A 305 10.93 15.75 13.12
C GLN A 305 11.18 14.38 12.47
N LYS A 306 10.13 13.55 12.37
CA LYS A 306 10.23 12.19 11.82
C LYS A 306 8.99 11.84 11.01
N LEU A 307 9.18 11.39 9.77
CA LEU A 307 8.16 10.70 8.99
C LEU A 307 8.44 9.20 9.02
N ASP A 308 7.68 8.50 9.83
CA ASP A 308 7.73 7.06 10.00
C ASP A 308 6.88 6.36 8.93
N MET A 309 7.48 5.42 8.19
CA MET A 309 6.79 4.71 7.13
C MET A 309 6.12 3.42 7.59
N SER A 310 6.11 3.14 8.90
CA SER A 310 5.57 1.93 9.52
C SER A 310 6.35 0.64 9.19
N ILE A 311 6.02 -0.42 9.92
CA ILE A 311 6.63 -1.75 9.82
C ILE A 311 6.54 -2.35 8.41
N GLY A 312 7.52 -3.20 8.09
CA GLY A 312 7.50 -4.10 6.95
C GLY A 312 8.37 -3.67 5.77
N TYR A 313 8.92 -4.67 5.08
CA TYR A 313 9.68 -4.48 3.86
C TYR A 313 8.75 -4.26 2.65
N GLU A 314 8.57 -3.01 2.25
CA GLU A 314 8.10 -2.65 0.92
C GLU A 314 9.16 -1.81 0.18
N PRO A 315 9.60 -2.21 -1.02
CA PRO A 315 10.73 -1.55 -1.71
C PRO A 315 10.60 -0.03 -1.82
N TYR A 316 9.39 0.48 -2.04
CA TYR A 316 9.18 1.93 -2.14
C TYR A 316 9.56 2.69 -0.88
N LYS A 317 9.45 2.10 0.33
CA LYS A 317 9.82 2.78 1.58
C LYS A 317 11.33 3.05 1.65
N PHE A 318 12.13 2.14 1.10
CA PHE A 318 13.58 2.24 1.06
C PHE A 318 14.10 3.22 0.00
N ASP A 319 13.25 3.59 -0.97
CA ASP A 319 13.56 4.69 -1.88
C ASP A 319 13.53 6.05 -1.15
N TRP A 320 12.79 6.14 -0.04
CA TRP A 320 12.57 7.38 0.71
C TRP A 320 13.36 7.42 2.03
N ASN A 321 13.58 6.29 2.69
CA ASN A 321 14.15 6.31 4.03
C ASN A 321 15.53 6.98 4.08
N THR A 322 15.80 7.66 5.19
CA THR A 322 17.16 8.14 5.52
C THR A 322 17.83 7.16 6.48
N ASN A 323 17.03 6.52 7.33
CA ASN A 323 17.49 5.62 8.39
C ASN A 323 16.50 4.45 8.55
N LEU A 324 16.85 3.52 9.43
CA LEU A 324 16.09 2.31 9.70
C LEU A 324 16.03 2.06 11.21
N ASP A 325 14.84 1.72 11.70
CA ASP A 325 14.61 1.11 13.01
C ASP A 325 14.08 -0.31 12.80
N TYR A 326 13.90 -1.06 13.88
CA TYR A 326 13.37 -2.42 13.85
C TYR A 326 12.32 -2.62 14.92
N THR A 327 11.26 -3.32 14.54
CA THR A 327 10.27 -3.83 15.50
C THR A 327 10.57 -5.29 15.79
N ARG A 328 10.62 -5.66 17.08
CA ARG A 328 10.72 -7.03 17.53
C ARG A 328 9.34 -7.67 17.68
N LYS A 329 9.23 -8.90 17.19
CA LYS A 329 8.20 -9.85 17.56
C LYS A 329 8.83 -10.91 18.47
N THR A 330 8.67 -10.75 19.78
CA THR A 330 9.33 -11.58 20.80
C THR A 330 8.38 -12.67 21.28
N ILE A 331 8.85 -13.92 21.26
CA ILE A 331 8.10 -15.10 21.70
C ILE A 331 8.87 -15.82 22.81
N PHE A 332 8.24 -15.94 23.98
CA PHE A 332 8.74 -16.69 25.14
C PHE A 332 7.57 -17.32 25.91
N SER A 333 7.85 -18.08 26.96
CA SER A 333 6.81 -18.77 27.73
C SER A 333 7.21 -18.94 29.18
N THR A 334 6.23 -19.22 30.04
CA THR A 334 6.46 -19.76 31.38
C THR A 334 7.10 -21.16 31.31
N ASN A 335 7.49 -21.69 32.47
CA ASN A 335 8.33 -22.88 32.55
C ASN A 335 7.60 -24.23 32.43
N THR A 336 6.29 -24.25 32.18
CA THR A 336 5.52 -25.48 32.02
C THR A 336 5.84 -26.20 30.70
N ILE A 337 5.72 -27.53 30.70
CA ILE A 337 5.99 -28.36 29.52
C ILE A 337 5.07 -27.97 28.35
N ARG A 338 3.77 -27.79 28.62
CA ARG A 338 2.77 -27.42 27.60
C ARG A 338 3.06 -26.06 26.95
N ALA A 339 3.42 -25.05 27.75
CA ALA A 339 3.76 -23.72 27.22
C ALA A 339 5.07 -23.76 26.41
N LYS A 340 6.10 -24.48 26.90
CA LYS A 340 7.35 -24.68 26.16
C LYS A 340 7.14 -25.38 24.81
N ALA A 341 6.32 -26.42 24.78
CA ALA A 341 6.00 -27.15 23.54
C ALA A 341 5.32 -26.24 22.52
N PHE A 342 4.29 -25.50 22.94
CA PHE A 342 3.58 -24.58 22.06
C PHE A 342 4.46 -23.41 21.58
N ARG A 343 5.30 -22.84 22.47
CA ARG A 343 6.31 -21.84 22.11
C ARG A 343 7.24 -22.35 21.02
N ASN A 344 7.76 -23.58 21.15
CA ASN A 344 8.63 -24.19 20.15
C ASN A 344 7.90 -24.39 18.81
N PHE A 345 6.63 -24.80 18.83
CA PHE A 345 5.79 -24.87 17.63
C PHE A 345 5.68 -23.50 16.93
N LEU A 346 5.42 -22.41 17.68
CA LEU A 346 5.39 -21.06 17.10
C LEU A 346 6.73 -20.68 16.49
N TRP A 347 7.85 -21.01 17.14
CA TRP A 347 9.18 -20.73 16.60
C TRP A 347 9.43 -21.47 15.28
N VAL A 348 9.04 -22.74 15.17
CA VAL A 348 9.14 -23.51 13.92
C VAL A 348 8.24 -22.92 12.84
N LYS A 349 7.00 -22.57 13.19
CA LYS A 349 6.05 -21.93 12.26
C LYS A 349 6.60 -20.63 11.68
N GLU A 350 7.16 -19.75 12.52
CA GLU A 350 7.78 -18.50 12.08
C GLU A 350 9.01 -18.74 11.19
N MET A 351 9.85 -19.71 11.54
CA MET A 351 11.01 -20.09 10.73
C MET A 351 10.61 -20.59 9.33
N LEU A 352 9.56 -21.42 9.24
CA LEU A 352 9.03 -21.90 7.96
C LEU A 352 8.46 -20.75 7.12
N ILE A 353 7.68 -19.85 7.74
CA ILE A 353 7.15 -18.66 7.06
C ILE A 353 8.30 -17.79 6.52
N ALA A 354 9.36 -17.59 7.31
CA ALA A 354 10.53 -16.82 6.90
C ALA A 354 11.26 -17.47 5.71
N LYS A 355 11.45 -18.80 5.72
CA LYS A 355 12.03 -19.55 4.58
C LYS A 355 11.19 -19.39 3.31
N ILE A 356 9.87 -19.56 3.40
CA ILE A 356 8.97 -19.44 2.24
C ILE A 356 9.03 -18.02 1.65
N LYS A 357 9.09 -16.99 2.50
CA LYS A 357 9.17 -15.59 2.06
C LYS A 357 10.45 -15.24 1.29
N LYS A 358 11.52 -16.05 1.37
CA LYS A 358 12.75 -15.84 0.57
C LYS A 358 12.53 -16.06 -0.93
N TYR A 359 11.54 -16.88 -1.30
CA TYR A 359 11.25 -17.19 -2.69
C TYR A 359 10.23 -16.20 -3.28
N ARG A 360 10.71 -15.27 -4.12
CA ARG A 360 9.89 -14.23 -4.77
C ARG A 360 8.65 -14.79 -5.49
N PHE A 361 8.77 -15.98 -6.07
CA PHE A 361 7.67 -16.70 -6.71
C PHE A 361 6.46 -16.90 -5.78
N PHE A 362 6.67 -17.50 -4.60
CA PHE A 362 5.59 -17.77 -3.65
C PHE A 362 4.99 -16.49 -3.06
N VAL A 363 5.81 -15.47 -2.86
CA VAL A 363 5.36 -14.15 -2.39
C VAL A 363 4.44 -13.49 -3.43
N LEU A 364 4.85 -13.45 -4.70
CA LEU A 364 4.04 -12.87 -5.79
C LEU A 364 2.78 -13.68 -6.05
N PHE A 365 2.86 -15.01 -6.05
CA PHE A 365 1.69 -15.88 -6.23
C PHE A 365 0.67 -15.71 -5.10
N ARG A 366 1.11 -15.71 -3.84
CA ARG A 366 0.23 -15.46 -2.69
C ARG A 366 -0.41 -14.07 -2.74
N ARG A 367 0.36 -13.05 -3.13
CA ARG A 367 -0.11 -11.66 -3.16
C ARG A 367 -1.06 -11.37 -4.33
N ASN A 368 -0.77 -11.87 -5.53
CA ASN A 368 -1.44 -11.48 -6.77
C ASN A 368 -2.44 -12.51 -7.31
N THR A 369 -2.31 -13.78 -6.93
CA THR A 369 -3.10 -14.90 -7.47
C THR A 369 -4.04 -15.47 -6.41
N ILE A 370 -3.55 -15.81 -5.22
CA ILE A 370 -4.40 -16.37 -4.13
C ILE A 370 -5.45 -15.35 -3.65
N GLY A 371 -5.10 -14.06 -3.56
CA GLY A 371 -6.06 -13.02 -3.18
C GLY A 371 -7.25 -12.93 -4.15
N LYS A 372 -6.99 -13.05 -5.46
CA LYS A 372 -8.03 -13.08 -6.48
C LYS A 372 -8.87 -14.35 -6.42
N LEU A 373 -8.23 -15.51 -6.24
CA LEU A 373 -8.91 -16.80 -6.04
C LEU A 373 -9.85 -16.75 -4.83
N LYS A 374 -9.39 -16.23 -3.69
CA LYS A 374 -10.21 -16.07 -2.48
C LYS A 374 -11.38 -15.10 -2.67
N TYR A 375 -11.17 -13.98 -3.36
CA TYR A 375 -12.24 -13.04 -3.69
C TYR A 375 -13.35 -13.71 -4.52
N LEU A 376 -12.96 -14.51 -5.51
CA LEU A 376 -13.92 -15.20 -6.39
C LEU A 376 -14.67 -16.32 -5.67
N ILE A 377 -13.99 -17.09 -4.81
CA ILE A 377 -14.62 -18.10 -3.96
C ILE A 377 -15.60 -17.44 -2.99
N ARG A 378 -15.24 -16.28 -2.41
CA ARG A 378 -16.10 -15.52 -1.50
C ARG A 378 -17.34 -14.94 -2.19
N ASN A 379 -17.23 -14.58 -3.47
CA ASN A 379 -18.32 -13.94 -4.21
C ASN A 379 -19.16 -14.91 -5.07
N LYS A 380 -18.94 -16.23 -5.00
CA LYS A 380 -19.73 -17.29 -5.70
C LYS A 380 -20.09 -16.99 -7.17
N TRP A 381 -19.09 -16.87 -8.06
CA TRP A 381 -19.34 -16.69 -9.51
C TRP A 381 -19.26 -18.00 -10.30
N GLU A 382 -20.01 -18.07 -11.42
CA GLU A 382 -20.17 -19.22 -12.32
C GLU A 382 -18.85 -19.79 -12.89
N VAL A 383 -18.88 -21.07 -13.26
CA VAL A 383 -17.77 -21.86 -13.83
C VAL A 383 -17.14 -21.22 -15.08
N GLN A 384 -17.90 -20.42 -15.85
CA GLN A 384 -17.39 -19.73 -17.04
C GLN A 384 -16.32 -18.67 -16.72
N VAL A 385 -16.45 -17.98 -15.59
CA VAL A 385 -15.46 -16.99 -15.13
C VAL A 385 -14.15 -17.67 -14.70
N TRP A 386 -14.25 -18.87 -14.13
CA TRP A 386 -13.07 -19.69 -13.81
C TRP A 386 -12.28 -20.09 -15.07
N LYS A 387 -12.97 -20.49 -16.15
CA LYS A 387 -12.33 -20.81 -17.44
C LYS A 387 -11.64 -19.59 -18.05
N SER A 388 -12.29 -18.42 -18.05
CA SER A 388 -11.69 -17.16 -18.51
C SER A 388 -10.43 -16.80 -17.73
N LEU A 389 -10.45 -16.86 -16.39
CA LEU A 389 -9.30 -16.51 -15.56
C LEU A 389 -8.12 -17.47 -15.72
N TRP A 390 -8.42 -18.76 -15.83
CA TRP A 390 -7.39 -19.75 -16.15
C TRP A 390 -6.74 -19.42 -17.49
N LYS A 391 -7.54 -19.14 -18.52
CA LYS A 391 -7.07 -18.84 -19.88
C LYS A 391 -6.36 -17.47 -20.00
N GLU A 392 -6.79 -16.45 -19.27
CA GLU A 392 -6.30 -15.07 -19.42
C GLU A 392 -5.21 -14.68 -18.44
N LYS A 393 -5.08 -15.36 -17.29
CA LYS A 393 -4.11 -14.96 -16.24
C LYS A 393 -3.21 -16.06 -15.76
N ILE A 394 -3.70 -17.30 -15.69
CA ILE A 394 -2.88 -18.44 -15.23
C ILE A 394 -2.07 -18.99 -16.40
N VAL A 395 -2.71 -19.32 -17.52
CA VAL A 395 -2.05 -19.85 -18.72
C VAL A 395 -0.97 -18.89 -19.23
N PRO A 396 -1.20 -17.57 -19.39
CA PRO A 396 -0.16 -16.63 -19.86
C PRO A 396 1.01 -16.45 -18.89
N PHE A 397 0.83 -16.81 -17.60
CA PHE A 397 1.93 -16.85 -16.63
C PHE A 397 2.91 -18.00 -16.95
N PHE A 398 2.44 -19.08 -17.58
CA PHE A 398 3.24 -20.23 -17.99
C PHE A 398 3.63 -20.18 -19.47
N TYR A 399 2.71 -19.82 -20.37
CA TYR A 399 2.92 -19.70 -21.80
C TYR A 399 1.93 -18.75 -22.49
N GLU A 400 2.43 -17.84 -23.33
CA GLU A 400 1.64 -16.91 -24.14
C GLU A 400 2.28 -16.76 -25.53
N LYS A 401 1.49 -16.70 -26.61
CA LYS A 401 1.96 -16.38 -27.96
C LYS A 401 0.99 -15.40 -28.64
N LYS A 402 1.52 -14.30 -29.21
CA LYS A 402 0.77 -13.27 -29.94
C LYS A 402 1.45 -12.96 -31.27
N GLU A 403 0.64 -12.67 -32.29
CA GLU A 403 1.13 -12.30 -33.62
C GLU A 403 0.41 -11.05 -34.10
N TYR A 404 1.19 -10.04 -34.49
CA TYR A 404 0.71 -8.76 -35.02
C TYR A 404 1.32 -8.50 -36.39
N VAL A 405 0.59 -7.76 -37.21
CA VAL A 405 1.07 -7.21 -38.47
C VAL A 405 1.03 -5.68 -38.35
N ILE A 406 2.14 -5.03 -38.66
CA ILE A 406 2.22 -3.59 -38.88
C ILE A 406 2.00 -3.35 -40.37
N VAL A 407 1.04 -2.48 -40.66
CA VAL A 407 0.72 -2.07 -42.01
C VAL A 407 0.98 -0.58 -42.20
N LYS A 408 1.23 -0.18 -43.44
CA LYS A 408 1.59 1.17 -43.83
C LYS A 408 0.84 1.60 -45.07
N LEU A 409 0.20 2.76 -44.99
CA LEU A 409 -0.33 3.49 -46.14
C LEU A 409 0.66 4.58 -46.53
N SER A 410 0.95 4.69 -47.83
CA SER A 410 1.78 5.76 -48.40
C SER A 410 0.95 6.50 -49.45
N ASP A 411 0.87 7.83 -49.35
CA ASP A 411 0.15 8.73 -50.28
C ASP A 411 -1.21 8.19 -50.79
N SER A 412 -2.29 8.51 -50.07
CA SER A 412 -3.65 8.44 -50.60
C SER A 412 -4.27 9.84 -50.59
N GLU A 413 -4.71 10.36 -51.74
CA GLU A 413 -5.45 11.62 -51.79
C GLU A 413 -6.93 11.38 -51.45
N LEU A 414 -7.22 11.02 -50.20
CA LEU A 414 -8.60 10.99 -49.72
C LEU A 414 -8.96 12.38 -49.22
N LYS A 415 -9.71 13.14 -50.03
CA LYS A 415 -10.25 14.46 -49.66
C LYS A 415 -11.73 14.33 -49.32
N LYS A 416 -12.02 13.93 -48.08
CA LYS A 416 -13.38 13.92 -47.54
C LYS A 416 -13.42 14.71 -46.23
N VAL A 417 -14.42 15.60 -46.09
CA VAL A 417 -14.62 16.37 -44.86
C VAL A 417 -15.08 15.41 -43.75
N SER A 418 -14.34 15.35 -42.66
CA SER A 418 -14.64 14.48 -41.51
C SER A 418 -14.71 15.29 -40.22
N ASN A 419 -15.73 14.99 -39.40
CA ASN A 419 -16.10 15.81 -38.23
C ASN A 419 -15.59 15.23 -36.90
N PHE A 420 -14.34 14.79 -36.85
CA PHE A 420 -13.76 14.31 -35.59
C PHE A 420 -13.37 15.48 -34.67
N LYS A 421 -13.65 15.31 -33.38
CA LYS A 421 -13.26 16.24 -32.31
C LYS A 421 -12.17 15.61 -31.46
N GLU A 422 -11.23 16.44 -31.01
CA GLU A 422 -10.18 16.01 -30.10
C GLU A 422 -10.74 15.75 -28.69
N ILE A 423 -10.31 14.64 -28.08
CA ILE A 423 -10.61 14.34 -26.68
C ILE A 423 -9.82 15.28 -25.79
N THR A 424 -10.53 16.07 -24.99
CA THR A 424 -9.91 16.91 -23.96
C THR A 424 -9.63 16.12 -22.68
N THR A 425 -8.67 16.57 -21.90
CA THR A 425 -8.35 15.94 -20.62
C THR A 425 -9.53 15.94 -19.65
N GLN A 426 -10.31 17.03 -19.60
CA GLN A 426 -11.46 17.15 -18.71
C GLN A 426 -12.52 16.08 -19.02
N MET A 427 -12.74 15.76 -20.30
CA MET A 427 -13.65 14.70 -20.70
C MET A 427 -13.17 13.33 -20.18
N VAL A 428 -11.86 13.05 -20.24
CA VAL A 428 -11.31 11.79 -19.72
C VAL A 428 -11.43 11.70 -18.20
N LEU A 429 -11.19 12.79 -17.47
CA LEU A 429 -11.29 12.82 -16.01
C LEU A 429 -12.73 12.55 -15.53
N THR A 430 -13.73 13.09 -16.23
CA THR A 430 -15.15 12.88 -15.93
C THR A 430 -15.69 11.52 -16.40
N CYS A 431 -14.96 10.78 -17.22
CA CYS A 431 -15.41 9.50 -17.76
C CYS A 431 -15.36 8.39 -16.70
N THR A 432 -16.42 7.58 -16.62
CA THR A 432 -16.49 6.43 -15.70
C THR A 432 -15.97 5.13 -16.32
N ASN A 433 -16.14 4.97 -17.64
CA ASN A 433 -15.79 3.75 -18.37
C ASN A 433 -14.43 3.89 -19.07
N ASN A 434 -13.58 2.87 -19.00
CA ASN A 434 -12.27 2.80 -19.67
C ASN A 434 -11.29 3.97 -19.37
N ARG A 435 -11.56 4.78 -18.34
CA ARG A 435 -10.73 5.94 -17.98
C ARG A 435 -9.26 5.59 -17.78
N ASN A 436 -8.96 4.46 -17.13
CA ASN A 436 -7.59 3.99 -16.95
C ASN A 436 -6.86 3.83 -18.29
N GLU A 437 -7.52 3.20 -19.26
CA GLU A 437 -6.94 2.95 -20.59
C GLU A 437 -6.71 4.26 -21.35
N MET A 438 -7.69 5.18 -21.29
CA MET A 438 -7.56 6.51 -21.90
C MET A 438 -6.41 7.31 -21.28
N LEU A 439 -6.30 7.32 -19.94
CA LEU A 439 -5.21 7.96 -19.23
C LEU A 439 -3.85 7.34 -19.56
N GLN A 440 -3.78 6.02 -19.75
CA GLN A 440 -2.58 5.32 -20.20
C GLN A 440 -2.16 5.73 -21.62
N LYS A 441 -3.13 5.92 -22.54
CA LYS A 441 -2.88 6.40 -23.91
C LYS A 441 -2.39 7.85 -23.91
N ILE A 442 -3.06 8.75 -23.18
CA ILE A 442 -2.61 10.15 -23.01
C ILE A 442 -1.20 10.19 -22.42
N TYR A 443 -0.95 9.42 -21.36
CA TYR A 443 0.38 9.30 -20.77
C TYR A 443 1.40 8.85 -21.83
N ASN A 444 1.06 7.92 -22.72
CA ASN A 444 1.95 7.45 -23.79
C ASN A 444 2.07 8.41 -24.99
N GLY A 445 1.46 9.60 -24.92
CA GLY A 445 1.56 10.64 -25.93
C GLY A 445 0.59 10.47 -27.10
N TYR A 446 -0.49 9.71 -26.91
CA TYR A 446 -1.56 9.62 -27.90
C TYR A 446 -2.53 10.79 -27.76
N ILE A 447 -3.09 11.20 -28.90
CA ILE A 447 -4.18 12.17 -29.01
C ILE A 447 -5.40 11.40 -29.50
N GLY A 448 -6.50 11.45 -28.75
CA GLY A 448 -7.73 10.73 -29.06
C GLY A 448 -8.71 11.60 -29.85
N HIS A 449 -9.45 10.99 -30.79
CA HIS A 449 -10.43 11.66 -31.64
C HIS A 449 -11.71 10.88 -31.71
N TYR A 450 -12.85 11.56 -31.66
CA TYR A 450 -14.18 10.94 -31.61
C TYR A 450 -15.21 11.72 -32.43
N THR A 451 -16.31 11.07 -32.81
CA THR A 451 -17.46 11.71 -33.49
C THR A 451 -18.67 11.82 -32.56
N SER A 452 -19.27 10.68 -32.21
CA SER A 452 -20.48 10.59 -31.40
C SER A 452 -20.18 10.36 -29.92
N THR A 453 -19.39 9.33 -29.62
CA THR A 453 -19.05 8.93 -28.25
C THR A 453 -17.53 8.80 -28.08
N ILE A 454 -17.02 9.19 -26.90
CA ILE A 454 -15.59 9.07 -26.59
C ILE A 454 -15.11 7.61 -26.47
N GLN A 455 -16.04 6.68 -26.25
CA GLN A 455 -15.75 5.25 -26.17
C GLN A 455 -15.35 4.67 -27.54
N ASP A 456 -15.80 5.31 -28.62
CA ASP A 456 -15.54 4.90 -29.99
C ASP A 456 -14.34 5.64 -30.61
N ALA A 457 -13.55 6.30 -29.76
CA ALA A 457 -12.43 7.12 -30.21
C ALA A 457 -11.25 6.29 -30.72
N PHE A 458 -10.68 6.74 -31.84
CA PHE A 458 -9.38 6.27 -32.29
C PHE A 458 -8.26 7.16 -31.73
N TRP A 459 -7.04 6.62 -31.67
CA TRP A 459 -5.91 7.30 -31.02
C TRP A 459 -4.71 7.40 -31.93
N VAL A 460 -4.13 8.59 -31.99
CA VAL A 460 -3.02 8.95 -32.88
C VAL A 460 -1.75 9.22 -32.08
N ASN A 461 -0.63 8.60 -32.46
CA ASN A 461 0.71 8.92 -31.97
C ASN A 461 1.58 9.45 -33.11
N LYS A 462 2.23 10.60 -32.91
CA LYS A 462 3.06 11.24 -33.93
C LYS A 462 4.52 10.77 -33.94
N ASN A 463 4.93 10.04 -32.91
CA ASN A 463 6.35 9.80 -32.65
C ASN A 463 6.71 8.31 -32.68
N VAL A 464 5.82 7.44 -32.19
CA VAL A 464 6.14 6.02 -31.98
C VAL A 464 4.98 5.10 -32.30
N ILE A 465 5.30 3.91 -32.80
CA ILE A 465 4.45 2.73 -32.73
C ILE A 465 4.67 2.10 -31.36
N ARG A 466 3.60 1.88 -30.60
CA ARG A 466 3.68 1.28 -29.26
C ARG A 466 2.64 0.18 -29.09
N LEU A 467 3.12 -1.04 -28.88
CA LEU A 467 2.31 -2.22 -28.55
C LEU A 467 2.66 -2.68 -27.14
N GLU A 468 1.84 -2.27 -26.18
CA GLU A 468 2.12 -2.42 -24.74
C GLU A 468 2.16 -3.87 -24.29
N ASP A 469 1.32 -4.72 -24.89
CA ASP A 469 1.09 -6.09 -24.48
C ASP A 469 2.16 -7.07 -25.00
N ILE A 470 3.05 -6.59 -25.88
CA ILE A 470 4.27 -7.26 -26.34
C ILE A 470 5.54 -6.43 -26.06
N GLU A 471 5.42 -5.36 -25.27
CA GLU A 471 6.51 -4.49 -24.83
C GLU A 471 7.32 -3.82 -25.98
N LEU A 472 6.67 -3.57 -27.14
CA LEU A 472 7.31 -2.94 -28.30
C LEU A 472 7.14 -1.42 -28.30
N VAL A 473 8.23 -0.70 -28.58
CA VAL A 473 8.24 0.72 -28.97
C VAL A 473 9.20 0.91 -30.14
N SER A 474 8.73 1.45 -31.26
CA SER A 474 9.58 1.84 -32.40
C SER A 474 9.29 3.28 -32.82
N ASN A 475 10.33 4.02 -33.21
CA ASN A 475 10.19 5.39 -33.69
C ASN A 475 9.58 5.40 -35.09
N LEU A 476 8.69 6.37 -35.33
CA LEU A 476 8.13 6.63 -36.64
C LEU A 476 9.09 7.46 -37.51
N LYS A 477 8.98 7.28 -38.83
CA LYS A 477 9.64 8.16 -39.81
C LYS A 477 9.05 9.58 -39.73
N LYS A 478 9.77 10.57 -40.26
CA LYS A 478 9.24 11.94 -40.37
C LYS A 478 7.96 11.95 -41.20
N ARG A 479 7.02 12.84 -40.86
CA ARG A 479 5.70 12.96 -41.50
C ARG A 479 4.88 11.67 -41.44
N SER A 480 5.05 10.90 -40.38
CA SER A 480 4.27 9.67 -40.14
C SER A 480 3.46 9.78 -38.86
N VAL A 481 2.37 9.03 -38.81
CA VAL A 481 1.56 8.82 -37.60
C VAL A 481 1.22 7.36 -37.44
N TYR A 482 1.00 6.95 -36.20
CA TYR A 482 0.50 5.64 -35.85
C TYR A 482 -0.91 5.76 -35.28
N ILE A 483 -1.84 4.96 -35.80
CA ILE A 483 -3.24 4.93 -35.39
C ILE A 483 -3.55 3.59 -34.73
N ARG A 484 -4.32 3.64 -33.62
CA ARG A 484 -4.85 2.47 -32.93
C ARG A 484 -6.31 2.67 -32.54
N ASP A 485 -6.95 1.55 -32.17
CA ASP A 485 -8.36 1.48 -31.77
C ASP A 485 -9.30 2.09 -32.84
N TRP A 486 -8.91 1.97 -34.11
CA TRP A 486 -9.75 2.32 -35.25
C TRP A 486 -10.84 1.27 -35.43
N LYS A 487 -11.94 1.68 -36.06
CA LYS A 487 -13.06 0.79 -36.39
C LYS A 487 -13.27 0.75 -37.90
N LYS A 488 -13.63 -0.43 -38.42
CA LYS A 488 -13.77 -0.67 -39.85
C LYS A 488 -14.79 0.28 -40.50
N GLU A 489 -15.88 0.57 -39.80
CA GLU A 489 -16.98 1.40 -40.29
C GLU A 489 -16.54 2.85 -40.58
N ASN A 490 -15.50 3.34 -39.89
CA ASN A 490 -15.03 4.72 -39.99
C ASN A 490 -13.62 4.82 -40.63
N LEU A 491 -13.09 3.74 -41.19
CA LEU A 491 -11.68 3.66 -41.60
C LEU A 491 -11.31 4.75 -42.62
N GLU A 492 -12.11 4.94 -43.67
CA GLU A 492 -11.88 5.97 -44.69
C GLU A 492 -11.94 7.39 -44.12
N ASP A 493 -12.93 7.67 -43.27
CA ASP A 493 -13.09 8.98 -42.64
C ASP A 493 -11.92 9.28 -41.68
N ILE A 494 -11.41 8.27 -40.96
CA ILE A 494 -10.22 8.37 -40.11
C ILE A 494 -8.98 8.70 -40.94
N ILE A 495 -8.77 7.99 -42.05
CA ILE A 495 -7.61 8.21 -42.94
C ILE A 495 -7.64 9.64 -43.47
N SER A 496 -8.78 10.07 -44.03
CA SER A 496 -8.99 11.43 -44.57
C SER A 496 -8.77 12.51 -43.50
N PHE A 497 -9.33 12.31 -42.30
CA PHE A 497 -9.13 13.21 -41.16
C PHE A 497 -7.65 13.36 -40.83
N VAL A 498 -6.95 12.24 -40.66
CA VAL A 498 -5.58 12.23 -40.19
C VAL A 498 -4.63 12.85 -41.22
N GLN A 499 -4.85 12.61 -42.51
CA GLN A 499 -4.07 13.25 -43.58
C GLN A 499 -4.24 14.76 -43.57
N THR A 500 -5.49 15.22 -43.44
CA THR A 500 -5.82 16.66 -43.44
C THR A 500 -5.30 17.36 -42.18
N GLN A 501 -5.61 16.81 -41.00
CA GLN A 501 -5.30 17.44 -39.70
C GLN A 501 -3.81 17.40 -39.36
N TYR A 502 -3.09 16.36 -39.77
CA TYR A 502 -1.69 16.16 -39.38
C TYR A 502 -0.67 16.33 -40.52
N GLY A 503 -1.10 16.51 -41.77
CA GLY A 503 -0.21 16.72 -42.91
C GLY A 503 0.80 15.59 -43.12
N VAL A 504 0.35 14.35 -42.90
CA VAL A 504 1.20 13.15 -42.88
C VAL A 504 1.35 12.54 -44.27
N LYS A 505 2.54 11.99 -44.54
CA LYS A 505 2.82 11.20 -45.75
C LYS A 505 2.54 9.71 -45.54
N TYR A 506 2.72 9.23 -44.31
CA TYR A 506 2.60 7.81 -43.99
C TYR A 506 1.70 7.57 -42.79
N ILE A 507 0.79 6.62 -42.91
CA ILE A 507 -0.07 6.17 -41.80
C ILE A 507 0.29 4.73 -41.47
N TYR A 508 0.61 4.50 -40.21
CA TYR A 508 0.93 3.20 -39.66
C TYR A 508 -0.23 2.70 -38.81
N MET A 509 -0.60 1.44 -38.98
CA MET A 509 -1.57 0.75 -38.13
C MET A 509 -1.05 -0.63 -37.74
N HIS A 510 -1.70 -1.24 -36.77
CA HIS A 510 -1.45 -2.63 -36.43
C HIS A 510 -2.76 -3.41 -36.39
N VAL A 511 -2.67 -4.70 -36.69
CA VAL A 511 -3.77 -5.66 -36.52
C VAL A 511 -3.25 -6.96 -35.92
N ASN A 512 -4.11 -7.61 -35.15
CA ASN A 512 -3.86 -8.99 -34.77
C ASN A 512 -3.92 -9.85 -36.04
N ARG A 513 -2.91 -10.69 -36.28
CA ARG A 513 -2.85 -11.50 -37.50
C ARG A 513 -4.05 -12.43 -37.67
N LYS A 514 -4.72 -12.80 -36.57
CA LYS A 514 -5.91 -13.65 -36.58
C LYS A 514 -7.21 -12.89 -36.88
N ASP A 515 -7.17 -11.56 -36.88
CA ASP A 515 -8.32 -10.72 -37.23
C ASP A 515 -8.36 -10.48 -38.75
N PHE A 516 -8.76 -11.51 -39.48
CA PHE A 516 -8.81 -11.49 -40.94
C PHE A 516 -9.70 -10.37 -41.48
N ALA A 517 -10.78 -10.03 -40.80
CA ALA A 517 -11.70 -8.98 -41.22
C ALA A 517 -11.02 -7.60 -41.23
N SER A 518 -10.24 -7.29 -40.20
CA SER A 518 -9.46 -6.05 -40.12
C SER A 518 -8.28 -6.03 -41.08
N VAL A 519 -7.60 -7.16 -41.29
CA VAL A 519 -6.52 -7.29 -42.29
C VAL A 519 -7.05 -6.97 -43.68
N VAL A 520 -8.14 -7.63 -44.09
CA VAL A 520 -8.77 -7.42 -45.39
C VAL A 520 -9.25 -5.98 -45.56
N ALA A 521 -9.85 -5.38 -44.53
CA ALA A 521 -10.29 -3.98 -44.59
C ALA A 521 -9.14 -3.00 -44.84
N LEU A 522 -7.97 -3.23 -44.22
CA LEU A 522 -6.79 -2.40 -44.43
C LEU A 522 -6.20 -2.59 -45.83
N GLU A 523 -6.17 -3.82 -46.34
CA GLU A 523 -5.71 -4.10 -47.71
C GLU A 523 -6.60 -3.42 -48.75
N TYR A 524 -7.94 -3.48 -48.60
CA TYR A 524 -8.87 -2.74 -49.46
C TYR A 524 -8.69 -1.21 -49.37
N ALA A 525 -8.32 -0.69 -48.20
CA ALA A 525 -8.00 0.72 -48.01
C ALA A 525 -6.59 1.11 -48.53
N GLY A 526 -5.85 0.18 -49.15
CA GLY A 526 -4.55 0.43 -49.78
C GLY A 526 -3.34 0.31 -48.85
N PHE A 527 -3.49 -0.23 -47.64
CA PHE A 527 -2.37 -0.45 -46.74
C PHE A 527 -1.52 -1.64 -47.20
N LEU A 528 -0.20 -1.45 -47.20
CA LEU A 528 0.79 -2.49 -47.48
C LEU A 528 1.37 -3.06 -46.19
N TRP A 529 1.75 -4.33 -46.21
CA TRP A 529 2.41 -4.99 -45.08
C TRP A 529 3.85 -4.47 -44.95
N GLU A 530 4.29 -4.14 -43.73
CA GLU A 530 5.65 -3.66 -43.48
C GLU A 530 6.41 -4.58 -42.53
N GLU A 531 5.79 -4.97 -41.41
CA GLU A 531 6.43 -5.85 -40.43
C GLU A 531 5.45 -6.87 -39.85
N LYS A 532 5.93 -8.10 -39.64
CA LYS A 532 5.28 -9.11 -38.83
C LYS A 532 6.00 -9.25 -37.49
N LEU A 533 5.23 -9.22 -36.41
CA LEU A 533 5.71 -9.33 -35.04
C LEU A 533 5.19 -10.63 -34.43
N THR A 534 6.09 -11.45 -33.89
CA THR A 534 5.74 -12.67 -33.15
C THR A 534 6.29 -12.57 -31.73
N TYR A 535 5.39 -12.49 -30.77
CA TYR A 535 5.70 -12.44 -29.35
C TYR A 535 5.43 -13.79 -28.71
N SER A 536 6.34 -14.27 -27.87
CA SER A 536 6.15 -15.45 -27.03
C SER A 536 6.66 -15.21 -25.61
N ARG A 537 5.95 -15.72 -24.61
CA ARG A 537 6.38 -15.73 -23.21
C ARG A 537 6.31 -17.15 -22.69
N LYS A 538 7.38 -17.66 -22.08
CA LYS A 538 7.43 -18.99 -21.44
C LYS A 538 8.05 -18.87 -20.06
N LEU A 539 7.32 -19.28 -19.02
CA LEU A 539 7.75 -19.19 -17.60
C LEU A 539 8.30 -17.80 -17.22
N GLY A 540 7.63 -16.75 -17.71
CA GLY A 540 8.03 -15.35 -17.46
C GLY A 540 9.17 -14.81 -18.33
N ARG A 541 9.82 -15.62 -19.17
CA ARG A 541 10.80 -15.13 -20.17
C ARG A 541 10.09 -14.77 -21.47
N ALA A 542 10.25 -13.53 -21.92
CA ALA A 542 9.64 -13.02 -23.16
C ALA A 542 10.66 -13.04 -24.32
N LYS A 543 10.18 -13.34 -25.53
CA LYS A 543 10.92 -13.25 -26.79
C LYS A 543 10.03 -12.56 -27.83
N LEU A 544 10.57 -11.55 -28.51
CA LEU A 544 9.92 -10.85 -29.61
C LEU A 544 10.74 -11.06 -30.88
N GLU A 545 10.11 -11.61 -31.91
CA GLU A 545 10.69 -11.81 -33.24
C GLU A 545 10.04 -10.84 -34.23
N LYS A 546 10.86 -10.23 -35.09
CA LYS A 546 10.41 -9.31 -36.13
C LYS A 546 10.82 -9.86 -37.49
N VAL A 547 9.88 -9.87 -38.44
CA VAL A 547 10.12 -10.24 -39.83
C VAL A 547 9.62 -9.07 -40.67
N VAL A 548 10.54 -8.39 -41.37
CA VAL A 548 10.21 -7.28 -42.28
C VAL A 548 9.70 -7.90 -43.59
N ALA A 549 8.63 -7.34 -44.16
CA ALA A 549 8.18 -7.73 -45.49
C ALA A 549 9.23 -7.28 -46.52
N ASN A 550 9.66 -8.21 -47.39
CA ASN A 550 10.53 -7.90 -48.52
C ASN A 550 9.78 -7.15 -49.60
#